data_AF-A0A935D2S2-F1
#
_entry.id   AF-A0A935D2S2-F1
#
_cell.length_a   1.000
_cell.length_b   1.000
_cell.length_c   1.000
_cell.angle_alpha   90.00
_cell.angle_beta   90.00
_cell.angle_gamma   90.00
#
_symmetry.space_group_name_H-M   'P 1'
#
loop_
_entity.id
_entity.type
_entity.pdbx_description
1 polymer ?
#
loop_
_entity_poly.entity_id
_entity_poly.type
_entity_poly.pdbx_seq_one_letter_code
_entity_poly.pdbx_strand_id
1 'polypeptide(L)'
;MTDARDDDAEPAPASAAVPGPAAPEDPPGQGEVLASSSEAAPQETGLQGAAPPEAALPEAAPPGAASVPPAATLGARVARWAFLAVPLVGALELGAHLVQTHSVAPDADWQAARVVVQAKLRPEDLLLFAPKWEDPVGRAQFGDALATLARTARPDETRFPRAVEVSARGARRPELAAWKVLEEQAVGRLVVRTYENPHPVKVLDDLVLRVSPSKMAVSRVDGEVETPCPFTAGRVQAGGLGAGPAIPGDRFQCVGSFVGVSILHALDHDPKVCLFAPPLGGAAVLRVRFRGVRFGAALHGHHGLQNEAERDKLGVPVSLDLRTELGLVGRAEHKDGMGWTGFEFGTPELAGKTTDLIADIRAANANRRHYCFEADTREVIP
;
A
#
# COMPACT_ATOMS: atom_id res chain seq x y z
N MET A 1 -44.70 50.17 53.55
CA MET A 1 -43.38 50.13 52.89
C MET A 1 -42.98 48.66 52.84
N THR A 2 -43.47 47.88 51.87
CA THR A 2 -42.89 47.66 50.50
C THR A 2 -41.47 47.11 50.60
N ASP A 3 -41.02 46.02 49.98
CA ASP A 3 -41.49 45.04 48.98
C ASP A 3 -40.49 43.86 49.11
N ALA A 4 -40.86 42.58 49.11
CA ALA A 4 -41.16 41.73 47.95
C ALA A 4 -40.11 41.81 46.81
N ARG A 5 -39.27 40.78 46.70
CA ARG A 5 -38.54 40.43 45.46
C ARG A 5 -38.69 38.93 45.25
N ASP A 6 -39.52 38.59 44.28
CA ASP A 6 -39.69 37.27 43.69
C ASP A 6 -38.54 36.99 42.71
N ASP A 7 -38.09 35.73 42.72
CA ASP A 7 -37.12 35.15 41.80
C ASP A 7 -37.85 34.65 40.53
N ASP A 8 -37.64 35.33 39.40
CA ASP A 8 -38.05 34.85 38.08
C ASP A 8 -36.97 33.91 37.51
N ALA A 9 -37.25 32.60 37.52
CA ALA A 9 -36.51 31.60 36.77
C ALA A 9 -37.28 31.24 35.48
N GLU A 10 -36.70 31.62 34.34
CA GLU A 10 -37.21 31.34 33.00
C GLU A 10 -37.11 29.84 32.66
N PRO A 11 -38.16 29.18 32.14
CA PRO A 11 -38.10 27.77 31.76
C PRO A 11 -37.47 27.60 30.36
N ALA A 12 -36.58 26.62 30.26
CA ALA A 12 -35.94 26.22 29.00
C ALA A 12 -36.96 25.68 27.97
N PRO A 13 -36.78 25.96 26.66
CA PRO A 13 -37.71 25.51 25.63
C PRO A 13 -37.61 24.01 25.36
N ALA A 14 -38.78 23.38 25.19
CA ALA A 14 -38.95 21.98 24.85
C ALA A 14 -38.37 21.64 23.46
N SER A 15 -37.55 20.60 23.42
CA SER A 15 -36.96 20.03 22.21
C SER A 15 -38.02 19.33 21.37
N ALA A 16 -38.34 19.89 20.20
CA ALA A 16 -39.19 19.25 19.21
C ALA A 16 -38.45 18.05 18.56
N ALA A 17 -39.12 16.91 18.51
CA ALA A 17 -38.63 15.70 17.86
C ALA A 17 -38.55 15.87 16.34
N VAL A 18 -37.37 15.61 15.77
CA VAL A 18 -37.14 15.57 14.32
C VAL A 18 -37.69 14.23 13.77
N PRO A 19 -38.57 14.22 12.76
CA PRO A 19 -39.02 12.99 12.14
C PRO A 19 -37.88 12.34 11.34
N GLY A 20 -37.69 11.03 11.53
CA GLY A 20 -36.66 10.25 10.84
C GLY A 20 -36.92 10.13 9.34
N PRO A 21 -35.86 9.89 8.54
CA PRO A 21 -35.97 9.78 7.09
C PRO A 21 -36.79 8.55 6.69
N ALA A 22 -37.69 8.73 5.73
CA ALA A 22 -38.46 7.68 5.10
C ALA A 22 -37.54 6.65 4.41
N ALA A 23 -37.91 5.38 4.52
CA ALA A 23 -37.23 4.28 3.84
C ALA A 23 -37.28 4.47 2.31
N PRO A 24 -36.21 4.13 1.57
CA PRO A 24 -36.24 4.17 0.12
C PRO A 24 -37.17 3.09 -0.44
N GLU A 25 -38.07 3.49 -1.33
CA GLU A 25 -38.92 2.61 -2.12
C GLU A 25 -38.07 1.74 -3.06
N ASP A 26 -38.37 0.44 -3.11
CA ASP A 26 -37.75 -0.52 -4.02
C ASP A 26 -38.00 -0.13 -5.49
N PRO A 27 -36.98 -0.12 -6.36
CA PRO A 27 -37.18 0.12 -7.78
C PRO A 27 -37.91 -1.06 -8.45
N PRO A 28 -38.81 -0.80 -9.42
CA PRO A 28 -39.56 -1.82 -10.11
C PRO A 28 -38.67 -2.68 -11.03
N GLY A 29 -39.12 -3.92 -11.21
CA GLY A 29 -38.42 -5.05 -11.81
C GLY A 29 -37.61 -4.76 -13.08
N GLN A 30 -36.38 -5.27 -13.06
CA GLN A 30 -35.57 -5.45 -14.25
C GLN A 30 -36.01 -6.72 -14.96
N GLY A 31 -36.48 -6.56 -16.20
CA GLY A 31 -36.78 -7.66 -17.10
C GLY A 31 -35.53 -8.44 -17.48
N GLU A 32 -35.73 -9.75 -17.68
CA GLU A 32 -34.77 -10.67 -18.28
C GLU A 32 -34.19 -10.09 -19.58
N VAL A 33 -32.91 -9.78 -19.58
CA VAL A 33 -32.13 -9.59 -20.79
C VAL A 33 -31.42 -10.91 -21.06
N LEU A 34 -31.95 -11.65 -22.05
CA LEU A 34 -31.33 -12.82 -22.67
C LEU A 34 -29.93 -12.45 -23.18
N ALA A 35 -28.90 -12.96 -22.51
CA ALA A 35 -27.53 -12.91 -23.00
C ALA A 35 -27.38 -13.91 -24.16
N SER A 36 -27.40 -13.39 -25.38
CA SER A 36 -27.01 -14.09 -26.60
C SER A 36 -25.48 -14.16 -26.65
N SER A 37 -24.91 -15.28 -26.21
CA SER A 37 -23.50 -15.61 -26.37
C SER A 37 -23.20 -15.91 -27.84
N SER A 38 -22.59 -14.95 -28.55
CA SER A 38 -21.92 -15.18 -29.82
C SER A 38 -20.42 -15.31 -29.56
N GLU A 39 -19.95 -16.55 -29.41
CA GLU A 39 -18.53 -16.91 -29.50
C GLU A 39 -18.01 -16.56 -30.91
N ALA A 40 -17.17 -15.53 -30.99
CA ALA A 40 -16.28 -15.32 -32.12
C ALA A 40 -14.87 -15.69 -31.68
N ALA A 41 -14.41 -16.85 -32.14
CA ALA A 41 -13.03 -17.32 -31.97
C ALA A 41 -12.04 -16.34 -32.63
N PRO A 42 -10.86 -16.09 -32.04
CA PRO A 42 -9.78 -15.41 -32.76
C PRO A 42 -9.19 -16.35 -33.81
N GLN A 43 -9.20 -15.91 -35.07
CA GLN A 43 -8.43 -16.51 -36.15
C GLN A 43 -6.93 -16.32 -35.85
N GLU A 44 -6.22 -17.43 -35.66
CA GLU A 44 -4.75 -17.45 -35.70
C GLU A 44 -4.28 -17.12 -37.12
N THR A 45 -3.86 -15.87 -37.34
CA THR A 45 -3.09 -15.50 -38.52
C THR A 45 -1.68 -16.06 -38.37
N GLY A 46 -1.42 -17.15 -39.10
CA GLY A 46 -0.11 -17.78 -39.21
C GLY A 46 0.95 -16.82 -39.72
N LEU A 47 1.93 -16.54 -38.87
CA LEU A 47 3.22 -15.96 -39.24
C LEU A 47 4.22 -17.11 -39.41
N GLN A 48 4.37 -17.57 -40.65
CA GLN A 48 5.50 -18.41 -41.07
C GLN A 48 6.76 -17.55 -41.07
N GLY A 49 7.48 -17.55 -39.95
CA GLY A 49 8.85 -17.04 -39.87
C GLY A 49 9.84 -18.14 -40.25
N ALA A 50 10.55 -17.93 -41.36
CA ALA A 50 11.62 -18.80 -41.82
C ALA A 50 12.73 -18.92 -40.75
N ALA A 51 13.11 -20.16 -40.44
CA ALA A 51 14.25 -20.46 -39.58
C ALA A 51 15.56 -19.98 -40.24
N PRO A 52 16.52 -19.42 -39.48
CA PRO A 52 17.85 -19.13 -39.98
C PRO A 52 18.61 -20.43 -40.28
N PRO A 53 19.55 -20.40 -41.25
CA PRO A 53 20.34 -21.58 -41.61
C PRO A 53 21.23 -22.02 -40.45
N GLU A 54 21.09 -23.29 -40.11
CA GLU A 54 21.89 -24.04 -39.14
C GLU A 54 23.35 -24.07 -39.60
N ALA A 55 24.21 -23.33 -38.90
CA ALA A 55 25.65 -23.36 -39.12
C ALA A 55 26.19 -24.71 -38.65
N ALA A 56 26.60 -25.53 -39.60
CA ALA A 56 27.25 -26.82 -39.36
C ALA A 56 28.51 -26.63 -38.48
N LEU A 57 28.44 -27.17 -37.26
CA LEU A 57 29.60 -27.31 -36.39
C LEU A 57 30.50 -28.43 -36.90
N PRO A 58 31.83 -28.29 -36.79
CA PRO A 58 32.78 -29.32 -37.22
C PRO A 58 32.64 -30.59 -36.38
N GLU A 59 32.56 -31.71 -37.10
CA GLU A 59 32.56 -33.09 -36.58
C GLU A 59 33.85 -33.34 -35.81
N ALA A 60 33.77 -33.27 -34.47
CA ALA A 60 34.87 -33.60 -33.58
C ALA A 60 35.08 -35.12 -33.55
N ALA A 61 36.32 -35.54 -33.78
CA ALA A 61 36.77 -36.93 -33.76
C ALA A 61 36.37 -37.65 -32.46
N PRO A 62 36.06 -38.96 -32.52
CA PRO A 62 35.65 -39.74 -31.36
C PRO A 62 36.79 -39.78 -30.32
N PRO A 63 36.56 -39.31 -29.07
CA PRO A 63 37.53 -39.50 -28.00
C PRO A 63 37.66 -41.01 -27.72
N GLY A 64 38.91 -41.47 -27.66
CA GLY A 64 39.26 -42.86 -27.43
C GLY A 64 38.55 -43.45 -26.21
N ALA A 65 38.16 -44.71 -26.35
CA ALA A 65 37.52 -45.53 -25.33
C ALA A 65 38.39 -45.61 -24.05
N ALA A 66 38.19 -44.67 -23.14
CA ALA A 66 38.62 -44.81 -21.76
C ALA A 66 37.70 -45.84 -21.08
N SER A 67 38.28 -46.93 -20.62
CA SER A 67 37.61 -47.99 -19.86
C SER A 67 36.95 -47.42 -18.61
N VAL A 68 35.61 -47.40 -18.61
CA VAL A 68 34.81 -47.08 -17.43
C VAL A 68 35.06 -48.18 -16.38
N PRO A 69 35.57 -47.86 -15.17
CA PRO A 69 35.70 -48.85 -14.12
C PRO A 69 34.32 -49.39 -13.73
N PRO A 70 34.19 -50.68 -13.38
CA PRO A 70 32.92 -51.26 -12.98
C PRO A 70 32.36 -50.52 -11.76
N ALA A 71 31.16 -49.96 -11.90
CA ALA A 71 30.43 -49.32 -10.80
C ALA A 71 30.30 -50.32 -9.64
N ALA A 72 31.00 -50.05 -8.54
CA ALA A 72 30.98 -50.87 -7.35
C ALA A 72 29.53 -51.03 -6.84
N THR A 73 29.15 -52.28 -6.58
CA THR A 73 27.82 -52.78 -6.21
C THR A 73 27.38 -52.39 -4.79
N LEU A 74 27.54 -51.13 -4.39
CA LEU A 74 26.93 -50.59 -3.16
C LEU A 74 25.41 -50.37 -3.29
N GLY A 75 24.85 -50.43 -4.50
CA GLY A 75 23.46 -50.04 -4.78
C GLY A 75 22.37 -51.04 -4.36
N ALA A 76 22.64 -52.34 -4.26
CA ALA A 76 21.58 -53.34 -4.10
C ALA A 76 20.99 -53.42 -2.67
N ARG A 77 21.78 -53.11 -1.64
CA ARG A 77 21.30 -53.10 -0.24
C ARG A 77 20.59 -51.80 0.14
N VAL A 78 21.04 -50.67 -0.39
CA VAL A 78 20.39 -49.37 -0.19
C VAL A 78 19.05 -49.30 -0.93
N ALA A 79 18.99 -49.85 -2.16
CA ALA A 79 17.74 -49.93 -2.93
C ALA A 79 16.63 -50.72 -2.21
N ARG A 80 16.98 -51.73 -1.42
CA ARG A 80 16.00 -52.53 -0.66
C ARG A 80 15.32 -51.76 0.47
N TRP A 81 15.90 -50.69 0.99
CA TRP A 81 15.30 -49.92 2.08
C TRP A 81 14.80 -48.53 1.65
N ALA A 82 15.03 -48.15 0.39
CA ALA A 82 14.56 -46.88 -0.15
C ALA A 82 13.02 -46.71 -0.03
N PHE A 83 12.25 -47.81 -0.05
CA PHE A 83 10.80 -47.75 0.14
C PHE A 83 10.37 -47.32 1.55
N LEU A 84 11.21 -47.48 2.57
CA LEU A 84 10.94 -46.99 3.93
C LEU A 84 11.19 -45.49 4.08
N ALA A 85 11.93 -44.86 3.17
CA ALA A 85 12.14 -43.42 3.19
C ALA A 85 10.84 -42.65 2.96
N VAL A 86 9.96 -43.16 2.09
CA VAL A 86 8.68 -42.51 1.75
C VAL A 86 7.74 -42.39 2.98
N PRO A 87 7.40 -43.45 3.72
CA PRO A 87 6.57 -43.31 4.92
C PRO A 87 7.24 -42.52 6.04
N LEU A 88 8.58 -42.56 6.14
CA LEU A 88 9.31 -41.73 7.10
C LEU A 88 9.18 -40.24 6.77
N VAL A 89 9.37 -39.85 5.51
CA VAL A 89 9.12 -38.47 5.05
C VAL A 89 7.67 -38.10 5.31
N GLY A 90 6.71 -38.98 5.02
CA GLY A 90 5.29 -38.73 5.32
C GLY A 90 5.01 -38.49 6.81
N ALA A 91 5.63 -39.26 7.71
CA ALA A 91 5.50 -39.06 9.15
C ALA A 91 6.16 -37.75 9.63
N LEU A 92 7.30 -37.37 9.04
CA LEU A 92 7.97 -36.10 9.31
C LEU A 92 7.12 -34.90 8.85
N GLU A 93 6.57 -34.96 7.63
CA GLU A 93 5.66 -33.94 7.09
C GLU A 93 4.38 -33.84 7.93
N LEU A 94 3.79 -34.96 8.37
CA LEU A 94 2.64 -34.95 9.28
C LEU A 94 2.99 -34.31 10.62
N GLY A 95 4.14 -34.67 11.21
CA GLY A 95 4.62 -34.07 12.45
C GLY A 95 4.83 -32.57 12.30
N ALA A 96 5.47 -32.13 11.21
CA ALA A 96 5.67 -30.73 10.89
C ALA A 96 4.33 -29.99 10.71
N HIS A 97 3.36 -30.61 10.01
CA HIS A 97 2.02 -30.05 9.81
C HIS A 97 1.26 -29.90 11.13
N LEU A 98 1.33 -30.89 12.02
CA LEU A 98 0.70 -30.80 13.35
C LEU A 98 1.33 -29.67 14.18
N VAL A 99 2.65 -29.50 14.14
CA VAL A 99 3.33 -28.39 14.84
C VAL A 99 2.94 -27.04 14.24
N GLN A 100 2.87 -26.94 12.90
CA GLN A 100 2.48 -25.71 12.20
C GLN A 100 1.03 -25.31 12.52
N THR A 101 0.10 -26.26 12.52
CA THR A 101 -1.33 -26.00 12.77
C THR A 101 -1.62 -25.75 14.25
N HIS A 102 -1.02 -26.51 15.17
CA HIS A 102 -1.19 -26.29 16.61
C HIS A 102 -0.54 -25.01 17.11
N SER A 103 0.39 -24.39 16.37
CA SER A 103 1.02 -23.13 16.75
C SER A 103 0.27 -21.89 16.25
N VAL A 104 -0.87 -22.07 15.56
CA VAL A 104 -1.75 -20.96 15.14
C VAL A 104 -2.53 -20.44 16.36
N ALA A 105 -2.64 -19.11 16.48
CA ALA A 105 -3.49 -18.50 17.49
C ALA A 105 -4.98 -18.70 17.13
N PRO A 106 -5.81 -19.31 17.99
CA PRO A 106 -7.24 -19.44 17.75
C PRO A 106 -7.94 -18.08 17.76
N ASP A 107 -9.12 -17.99 17.14
CA ASP A 107 -9.91 -16.74 17.07
C ASP A 107 -10.19 -16.12 18.44
N ALA A 108 -10.39 -16.95 19.49
CA ALA A 108 -10.60 -16.46 20.84
C ALA A 108 -9.42 -15.62 21.37
N ASP A 109 -8.19 -15.97 21.00
CA ASP A 109 -7.00 -15.22 21.40
C ASP A 109 -6.95 -13.86 20.67
N TRP A 110 -7.32 -13.83 19.38
CA TRP A 110 -7.44 -12.59 18.61
C TRP A 110 -8.50 -11.64 19.18
N GLN A 111 -9.67 -12.18 19.54
CA GLN A 111 -10.74 -11.38 20.16
C GLN A 111 -10.33 -10.86 21.54
N ALA A 112 -9.66 -11.67 22.35
CA ALA A 112 -9.12 -11.23 23.63
C ALA A 112 -8.03 -10.15 23.44
N ALA A 113 -7.12 -10.31 22.48
CA ALA A 113 -6.09 -9.33 22.17
C ALA A 113 -6.70 -8.01 21.68
N ARG A 114 -7.77 -8.07 20.88
CA ARG A 114 -8.52 -6.89 20.44
C ARG A 114 -9.05 -6.07 21.62
N VAL A 115 -9.62 -6.72 22.65
CA VAL A 115 -10.10 -6.04 23.87
C VAL A 115 -8.95 -5.33 24.59
N VAL A 116 -7.81 -6.01 24.75
CA VAL A 116 -6.61 -5.42 25.38
C VAL A 116 -6.10 -4.21 24.59
N VAL A 117 -6.02 -4.31 23.27
CA VAL A 117 -5.57 -3.21 22.41
C VAL A 117 -6.57 -2.06 22.42
N GLN A 118 -7.87 -2.32 22.31
CA GLN A 118 -8.90 -1.29 22.33
C GLN A 118 -8.87 -0.44 23.62
N ALA A 119 -8.53 -1.06 24.76
CA ALA A 119 -8.43 -0.35 26.04
C ALA A 119 -7.20 0.59 26.15
N LYS A 120 -6.18 0.40 25.30
CA LYS A 120 -4.87 1.08 25.43
C LYS A 120 -4.50 1.95 24.21
N LEU A 121 -5.03 1.62 23.04
CA LEU A 121 -4.70 2.26 21.77
C LEU A 121 -5.25 3.68 21.75
N ARG A 122 -4.38 4.65 21.47
CA ARG A 122 -4.74 6.05 21.26
C ARG A 122 -4.93 6.36 19.77
N PRO A 123 -5.67 7.42 19.40
CA PRO A 123 -5.84 7.81 18.00
C PRO A 123 -4.53 7.91 17.21
N GLU A 124 -3.49 8.47 17.83
CA GLU A 124 -2.16 8.69 17.26
C GLU A 124 -1.21 7.48 17.35
N ASP A 125 -1.60 6.39 18.02
CA ASP A 125 -0.77 5.20 18.12
C ASP A 125 -0.77 4.42 16.79
N LEU A 126 0.38 3.83 16.47
CA LEU A 126 0.50 2.82 15.42
C LEU A 126 -0.02 1.46 15.92
N LEU A 127 -0.72 0.70 15.08
CA LEU A 127 -1.10 -0.70 15.34
C LEU A 127 -0.44 -1.61 14.30
N LEU A 128 0.23 -2.67 14.75
CA LEU A 128 0.97 -3.62 13.91
C LEU A 128 0.70 -5.06 14.30
N PHE A 129 0.88 -5.95 13.33
CA PHE A 129 0.80 -7.39 13.51
C PHE A 129 2.13 -8.06 13.13
N ALA A 130 2.58 -8.98 13.97
CA ALA A 130 3.83 -9.71 13.78
C ALA A 130 3.62 -11.23 13.90
N PRO A 131 4.17 -12.07 13.01
CA PRO A 131 4.99 -11.70 11.85
C PRO A 131 4.19 -10.96 10.77
N LYS A 132 4.89 -10.29 9.85
CA LYS A 132 4.29 -9.39 8.86
C LYS A 132 3.15 -9.99 8.05
N TRP A 133 3.24 -11.27 7.70
CA TRP A 133 2.21 -11.97 6.93
C TRP A 133 0.89 -12.17 7.69
N GLU A 134 0.84 -11.97 9.01
CA GLU A 134 -0.39 -12.02 9.81
C GLU A 134 -1.20 -10.71 9.74
N ASP A 135 -0.66 -9.64 9.14
CA ASP A 135 -1.37 -8.35 9.04
C ASP A 135 -2.81 -8.49 8.48
N PRO A 136 -3.08 -9.20 7.37
CA PRO A 136 -4.45 -9.35 6.89
C PRO A 136 -5.39 -10.04 7.89
N VAL A 137 -4.89 -11.02 8.66
CA VAL A 137 -5.65 -11.71 9.70
C VAL A 137 -5.95 -10.75 10.86
N GLY A 138 -4.93 -10.04 11.33
CA GLY A 138 -5.06 -9.04 12.38
C GLY A 138 -6.07 -7.94 12.02
N ARG A 139 -6.00 -7.41 10.79
CA ARG A 139 -6.95 -6.40 10.29
C ARG A 139 -8.38 -6.92 10.24
N ALA A 140 -8.59 -8.15 9.76
CA ALA A 140 -9.91 -8.77 9.75
C ALA A 140 -10.49 -8.93 11.16
N GLN A 141 -9.67 -9.31 12.14
CA GLN A 141 -10.09 -9.51 13.53
C GLN A 141 -10.32 -8.19 14.27
N PHE A 142 -9.52 -7.15 13.99
CA PHE A 142 -9.54 -5.88 14.71
C PHE A 142 -10.50 -4.85 14.09
N GLY A 143 -10.80 -5.00 12.79
CA GLY A 143 -11.69 -4.13 12.02
C GLY A 143 -11.15 -2.72 11.80
N ASP A 144 -11.81 -1.97 10.92
CA ASP A 144 -11.32 -0.67 10.43
C ASP A 144 -11.26 0.42 11.50
N ALA A 145 -11.99 0.28 12.61
CA ALA A 145 -11.95 1.21 13.73
C ALA A 145 -10.61 1.19 14.48
N LEU A 146 -9.97 0.02 14.59
CA LEU A 146 -8.66 -0.13 15.23
C LEU A 146 -7.54 -0.19 14.18
N ALA A 147 -7.74 -0.98 13.12
CA ALA A 147 -6.82 -1.12 12.02
C ALA A 147 -7.16 -0.15 10.87
N THR A 148 -7.22 1.15 11.20
CA THR A 148 -7.52 2.21 10.22
C THR A 148 -6.54 2.21 9.05
N LEU A 149 -6.97 2.67 7.87
CA LEU A 149 -6.09 2.82 6.70
C LEU A 149 -4.80 3.58 6.99
N ALA A 150 -4.87 4.64 7.81
CA ALA A 150 -3.70 5.45 8.20
C ALA A 150 -2.64 4.66 8.98
N ARG A 151 -3.03 3.59 9.70
CA ARG A 151 -2.12 2.70 10.44
C ARG A 151 -1.62 1.56 9.56
N THR A 152 -2.52 0.96 8.79
CA THR A 152 -2.24 -0.26 8.04
C THR A 152 -1.46 -0.02 6.76
N ALA A 153 -1.75 1.10 6.10
CA ALA A 153 -1.17 1.46 4.81
C ALA A 153 -0.31 2.73 4.91
N ARG A 154 0.29 2.92 6.09
CA ARG A 154 1.19 4.04 6.37
C ARG A 154 2.44 3.99 5.48
N PRO A 155 3.05 5.14 5.20
CA PRO A 155 4.34 5.18 4.52
C PRO A 155 5.50 4.72 5.40
N ASP A 156 5.53 5.17 6.66
CA ASP A 156 6.57 4.85 7.64
C ASP A 156 6.04 4.93 9.09
N GLU A 157 6.86 4.49 10.04
CA GLU A 157 6.56 4.46 11.48
C GLU A 157 6.90 5.76 12.22
N THR A 158 7.72 6.63 11.64
CA THR A 158 8.38 7.75 12.35
C THR A 158 7.41 8.81 12.85
N ARG A 159 6.26 8.99 12.18
CA ARG A 159 5.20 9.93 12.61
C ARG A 159 4.40 9.48 13.83
N PHE A 160 4.53 8.22 14.25
CA PHE A 160 3.75 7.68 15.36
C PHE A 160 4.55 7.78 16.66
N PRO A 161 4.04 8.44 17.72
CA PRO A 161 4.76 8.56 18.99
C PRO A 161 4.88 7.22 19.74
N ARG A 162 3.95 6.30 19.50
CA ARG A 162 3.91 4.97 20.11
C ARG A 162 3.40 3.95 19.09
N ALA A 163 3.76 2.69 19.31
CA ALA A 163 3.22 1.56 18.56
C ALA A 163 2.67 0.51 19.50
N VAL A 164 1.61 -0.16 19.09
CA VAL A 164 1.05 -1.36 19.69
C VAL A 164 1.24 -2.49 18.70
N GLU A 165 2.02 -3.51 19.07
CA GLU A 165 2.27 -4.70 18.26
C GLU A 165 1.49 -5.87 18.86
N VAL A 166 0.71 -6.56 18.03
CA VAL A 166 0.12 -7.87 18.37
C VAL A 166 0.94 -8.93 17.65
N SER A 167 1.60 -9.78 18.41
CA SER A 167 2.55 -10.75 17.88
C SER A 167 2.16 -12.20 18.18
N ALA A 168 2.37 -13.10 17.23
CA ALA A 168 2.31 -14.53 17.43
C ALA A 168 3.73 -15.14 17.40
N ARG A 169 3.90 -16.30 18.04
CA ARG A 169 5.12 -17.14 17.92
C ARG A 169 6.43 -16.41 18.28
N GLY A 170 6.36 -15.39 19.13
CA GLY A 170 7.52 -14.57 19.52
C GLY A 170 8.10 -13.70 18.40
N ALA A 171 7.40 -13.58 17.26
CA ALA A 171 7.83 -12.72 16.17
C ALA A 171 7.81 -11.24 16.59
N ARG A 172 8.61 -10.43 15.89
CA ARG A 172 8.68 -8.97 16.07
C ARG A 172 8.80 -8.30 14.71
N ARG A 173 8.29 -7.08 14.61
CA ARG A 173 8.50 -6.19 13.47
C ARG A 173 9.92 -5.64 13.47
N PRO A 174 10.72 -5.85 12.42
CA PRO A 174 12.08 -5.31 12.36
C PRO A 174 12.11 -3.78 12.41
N GLU A 175 11.05 -3.13 11.95
CA GLU A 175 10.92 -1.66 11.97
C GLU A 175 10.86 -1.08 13.40
N LEU A 176 10.46 -1.90 14.39
CA LEU A 176 10.40 -1.51 15.80
C LEU A 176 11.64 -1.94 16.60
N ALA A 177 12.67 -2.50 15.96
CA ALA A 177 13.82 -3.07 16.66
C ALA A 177 14.58 -2.07 17.55
N ALA A 178 14.59 -0.78 17.15
CA ALA A 178 15.19 0.30 17.92
C ALA A 178 14.23 0.96 18.93
N TRP A 179 12.95 0.57 18.94
CA TRP A 179 11.95 1.18 19.81
C TRP A 179 11.94 0.50 21.16
N LYS A 180 11.75 1.27 22.23
CA LYS A 180 11.74 0.75 23.59
C LYS A 180 10.39 0.11 23.90
N VAL A 181 10.40 -1.15 24.34
CA VAL A 181 9.19 -1.79 24.88
C VAL A 181 8.83 -1.14 26.22
N LEU A 182 7.65 -0.55 26.31
CA LEU A 182 7.09 0.03 27.53
C LEU A 182 6.30 -0.99 28.34
N GLU A 183 5.53 -1.83 27.64
CA GLU A 183 4.67 -2.84 28.24
C GLU A 183 4.61 -4.08 27.36
N GLU A 184 4.51 -5.26 27.97
CA GLU A 184 4.30 -6.54 27.30
C GLU A 184 3.25 -7.35 28.06
N GLN A 185 2.24 -7.85 27.35
CA GLN A 185 1.14 -8.63 27.92
C GLN A 185 0.85 -9.86 27.05
N ALA A 186 0.95 -11.05 27.64
CA ALA A 186 0.54 -12.29 26.98
C ALA A 186 -0.99 -12.41 26.95
N VAL A 187 -1.53 -12.82 25.81
CA VAL A 187 -2.97 -13.03 25.58
C VAL A 187 -3.13 -14.34 24.80
N GLY A 188 -3.31 -15.44 25.53
CA GLY A 188 -3.30 -16.78 24.94
C GLY A 188 -1.97 -17.06 24.22
N ARG A 189 -2.02 -17.34 22.92
CA ARG A 189 -0.85 -17.55 22.04
C ARG A 189 -0.28 -16.27 21.44
N LEU A 190 -0.93 -15.13 21.68
CA LEU A 190 -0.50 -13.82 21.24
C LEU A 190 0.23 -13.08 22.35
N VAL A 191 1.04 -12.10 21.97
CA VAL A 191 1.63 -11.12 22.89
C VAL A 191 1.38 -9.74 22.35
N VAL A 192 0.78 -8.88 23.18
CA VAL A 192 0.57 -7.46 22.91
C VAL A 192 1.70 -6.66 23.54
N ARG A 193 2.42 -5.89 22.73
CA ARG A 193 3.51 -5.01 23.19
C ARG A 193 3.20 -3.56 22.87
N THR A 194 3.50 -2.67 23.80
CA THR A 194 3.51 -1.22 23.56
C THR A 194 4.95 -0.75 23.46
N TYR A 195 5.24 0.04 22.44
CA TYR A 195 6.55 0.62 22.17
C TYR A 195 6.50 2.15 22.23
N GLU A 196 7.62 2.75 22.58
CA GLU A 196 7.88 4.20 22.49
C GLU A 196 8.79 4.48 21.30
N ASN A 197 8.37 5.43 20.45
CA ASN A 197 9.21 5.91 19.35
C ASN A 197 10.32 6.80 19.93
N PRO A 198 11.61 6.51 19.68
CA PRO A 198 12.70 7.33 20.20
C PRO A 198 12.76 8.74 19.57
N HIS A 199 12.25 8.91 18.35
CA HIS A 199 12.34 10.15 17.58
C HIS A 199 11.03 10.39 16.79
N PRO A 200 9.91 10.71 17.46
CA PRO A 200 8.67 10.97 16.76
C PRO A 200 8.78 12.23 15.92
N VAL A 201 8.31 12.13 14.68
CA VAL A 201 8.26 13.24 13.74
C VAL A 201 6.91 13.93 13.84
N LYS A 202 6.92 15.28 13.87
CA LYS A 202 5.68 16.07 13.75
C LYS A 202 5.41 16.42 12.29
N VAL A 203 4.33 15.86 11.77
CA VAL A 203 3.82 16.15 10.43
C VAL A 203 3.01 17.45 10.45
N LEU A 204 3.35 18.37 9.54
CA LEU A 204 2.65 19.63 9.36
C LEU A 204 1.54 19.50 8.32
N ASP A 205 1.86 19.02 7.14
CA ASP A 205 0.88 18.75 6.09
C ASP A 205 1.17 17.42 5.43
N ASP A 206 0.14 16.59 5.31
CA ASP A 206 0.17 15.33 4.58
C ASP A 206 -0.55 15.52 3.24
N LEU A 207 0.18 15.38 2.13
CA LEU A 207 -0.36 15.70 0.81
C LEU A 207 -1.50 14.78 0.39
N VAL A 208 -1.56 13.55 0.90
CA VAL A 208 -2.66 12.62 0.64
C VAL A 208 -3.97 13.15 1.23
N LEU A 209 -3.92 13.86 2.36
CA LEU A 209 -5.09 14.48 2.99
C LEU A 209 -5.53 15.80 2.32
N ARG A 210 -4.83 16.24 1.27
CA ARG A 210 -5.14 17.49 0.55
C ARG A 210 -5.94 17.27 -0.74
N VAL A 211 -6.28 16.03 -1.09
CA VAL A 211 -7.04 15.72 -2.31
C VAL A 211 -8.46 16.29 -2.25
N SER A 212 -8.65 17.45 -2.86
CA SER A 212 -9.93 18.14 -3.02
C SER A 212 -9.76 19.30 -4.02
N PRO A 213 -10.82 19.77 -4.71
CA PRO A 213 -10.70 20.87 -5.67
C PRO A 213 -10.33 22.22 -5.03
N SER A 214 -10.52 22.37 -3.71
CA SER A 214 -10.16 23.58 -2.96
C SER A 214 -8.67 23.61 -2.60
N LYS A 215 -8.08 22.46 -2.24
CA LYS A 215 -6.68 22.35 -1.79
C LYS A 215 -5.71 21.81 -2.85
N MET A 216 -6.21 21.24 -3.94
CA MET A 216 -5.39 20.65 -4.99
C MET A 216 -5.97 20.98 -6.38
N ALA A 217 -5.08 21.14 -7.36
CA ALA A 217 -5.43 21.20 -8.78
C ALA A 217 -4.52 20.24 -9.55
N VAL A 218 -5.07 19.63 -10.60
CA VAL A 218 -4.34 18.70 -11.47
C VAL A 218 -4.48 19.16 -12.90
N SER A 219 -3.38 19.14 -13.64
CA SER A 219 -3.34 19.54 -15.03
C SER A 219 -2.39 18.68 -15.85
N ARG A 220 -2.70 18.57 -17.14
CA ARG A 220 -1.79 18.09 -18.17
C ARG A 220 -1.07 19.30 -18.75
N VAL A 221 0.25 19.24 -18.84
CA VAL A 221 1.08 20.29 -19.45
C VAL A 221 1.77 19.75 -20.69
N ASP A 222 1.47 20.34 -21.85
CA ASP A 222 2.10 20.05 -23.15
C ASP A 222 2.87 21.30 -23.61
N GLY A 223 4.16 21.38 -23.25
CA GLY A 223 4.95 22.60 -23.47
C GLY A 223 4.40 23.76 -22.65
N GLU A 224 3.91 24.80 -23.32
CA GLU A 224 3.31 25.99 -22.69
C GLU A 224 1.79 25.87 -22.44
N VAL A 225 1.15 24.81 -22.93
CA VAL A 225 -0.30 24.62 -22.81
C VAL A 225 -0.61 23.81 -21.56
N GLU A 226 -1.34 24.40 -20.62
CA GLU A 226 -1.82 23.73 -19.41
C GLU A 226 -3.34 23.46 -19.51
N THR A 227 -3.72 22.19 -19.51
CA THR A 227 -5.12 21.74 -19.58
C THR A 227 -5.54 21.13 -18.24
N PRO A 228 -6.56 21.68 -17.55
CA PRO A 228 -6.98 21.16 -16.25
C PRO A 228 -7.66 19.80 -16.37
N CYS A 229 -7.38 18.90 -15.42
CA CYS A 229 -8.16 17.68 -15.21
C CYS A 229 -9.35 17.99 -14.28
N PRO A 230 -10.61 17.78 -14.68
CA PRO A 230 -11.77 18.08 -13.83
C PRO A 230 -11.82 17.17 -12.59
N PHE A 231 -12.26 17.69 -11.46
CA PHE A 231 -12.59 16.90 -10.28
C PHE A 231 -13.95 16.24 -10.44
N THR A 232 -14.06 14.98 -10.04
CA THR A 232 -15.26 14.15 -10.17
C THR A 232 -15.46 13.32 -8.92
N ALA A 233 -16.72 13.07 -8.58
CA ALA A 233 -17.13 12.11 -7.57
C ALA A 233 -17.83 10.93 -8.27
N GLY A 234 -17.51 9.71 -7.87
CA GLY A 234 -18.02 8.50 -8.50
C GLY A 234 -17.99 7.30 -7.57
N ARG A 235 -18.18 6.11 -8.14
CA ARG A 235 -18.12 4.85 -7.39
C ARG A 235 -16.67 4.49 -7.05
N VAL A 236 -16.49 3.90 -5.88
CA VAL A 236 -15.24 3.27 -5.46
C VAL A 236 -15.14 1.90 -6.14
N GLN A 237 -13.94 1.56 -6.60
CA GLN A 237 -13.62 0.22 -7.08
C GLN A 237 -12.43 -0.34 -6.31
N ALA A 238 -12.56 -1.57 -5.83
CA ALA A 238 -11.42 -2.27 -5.24
C ALA A 238 -10.33 -2.48 -6.28
N GLY A 239 -9.08 -2.22 -5.88
CA GLY A 239 -7.89 -2.62 -6.63
C GLY A 239 -7.49 -4.04 -6.28
N GLY A 240 -6.26 -4.42 -6.62
CA GLY A 240 -5.71 -5.73 -6.26
C GLY A 240 -4.65 -6.23 -7.21
N LEU A 241 -4.13 -7.40 -6.88
CA LEU A 241 -3.28 -8.19 -7.78
C LEU A 241 -3.99 -8.40 -9.11
N GLY A 242 -3.36 -7.98 -10.21
CA GLY A 242 -3.92 -8.05 -11.57
C GLY A 242 -5.06 -7.08 -11.89
N ALA A 243 -5.59 -6.32 -10.92
CA ALA A 243 -6.64 -5.32 -11.11
C ALA A 243 -6.12 -3.86 -11.07
N GLY A 244 -4.85 -3.68 -10.70
CA GLY A 244 -4.25 -2.35 -10.53
C GLY A 244 -4.58 -1.71 -9.18
N PRO A 245 -4.32 -0.40 -9.03
CA PRO A 245 -4.61 0.35 -7.81
C PRO A 245 -6.12 0.54 -7.60
N ALA A 246 -6.55 0.75 -6.35
CA ALA A 246 -7.95 1.04 -6.06
C ALA A 246 -8.40 2.35 -6.71
N ILE A 247 -9.64 2.41 -7.21
CA ILE A 247 -10.19 3.65 -7.78
C ILE A 247 -11.03 4.34 -6.70
N PRO A 248 -10.63 5.52 -6.21
CA PRO A 248 -11.41 6.26 -5.22
C PRO A 248 -12.67 6.86 -5.86
N GLY A 249 -13.67 7.14 -5.02
CA GLY A 249 -14.86 7.87 -5.46
C GLY A 249 -14.51 9.29 -5.90
N ASP A 250 -13.74 9.99 -5.09
CA ASP A 250 -13.28 11.36 -5.34
C ASP A 250 -11.92 11.38 -6.03
N ARG A 251 -11.85 12.00 -7.22
CA ARG A 251 -10.63 12.04 -8.04
C ARG A 251 -10.67 13.13 -9.12
N PHE A 252 -9.49 13.54 -9.56
CA PHE A 252 -9.29 14.32 -10.76
C PHE A 252 -9.22 13.40 -11.96
N GLN A 253 -10.09 13.58 -12.95
CA GLN A 253 -10.15 12.74 -14.14
C GLN A 253 -9.26 13.35 -15.24
N CYS A 254 -8.22 12.62 -15.64
CA CYS A 254 -7.34 13.00 -16.74
C CYS A 254 -7.58 12.10 -17.96
N VAL A 255 -6.98 12.43 -19.11
CA VAL A 255 -7.12 11.61 -20.33
C VAL A 255 -6.52 10.21 -20.09
N GLY A 256 -7.36 9.19 -20.10
CA GLY A 256 -6.97 7.79 -19.94
C GLY A 256 -6.59 7.35 -18.52
N SER A 257 -6.70 8.23 -17.52
CA SER A 257 -6.38 7.90 -16.12
C SER A 257 -6.98 8.88 -15.10
N PHE A 258 -6.63 8.76 -13.83
CA PHE A 258 -7.07 9.67 -12.78
C PHE A 258 -5.92 10.01 -11.81
N VAL A 259 -6.11 11.09 -11.06
CA VAL A 259 -5.29 11.46 -9.91
C VAL A 259 -6.15 11.53 -8.65
N GLY A 260 -5.77 10.79 -7.61
CA GLY A 260 -6.52 10.73 -6.36
C GLY A 260 -5.90 9.80 -5.33
N VAL A 261 -6.44 9.80 -4.11
CA VAL A 261 -5.98 8.90 -3.05
C VAL A 261 -6.31 7.46 -3.43
N SER A 262 -5.31 6.59 -3.43
CA SER A 262 -5.48 5.17 -3.75
C SER A 262 -4.71 4.29 -2.78
N ILE A 263 -4.94 2.99 -2.89
CA ILE A 263 -4.15 1.96 -2.24
C ILE A 263 -3.37 1.22 -3.32
N LEU A 264 -2.05 1.30 -3.24
CA LEU A 264 -1.12 0.61 -4.11
C LEU A 264 -0.65 -0.68 -3.46
N HIS A 265 -0.64 -1.77 -4.23
CA HIS A 265 0.08 -2.98 -3.87
C HIS A 265 1.53 -2.82 -4.34
N ALA A 266 2.44 -2.51 -3.42
CA ALA A 266 3.85 -2.37 -3.72
C ALA A 266 4.52 -3.75 -3.93
N LEU A 267 5.80 -3.74 -4.30
CA LEU A 267 6.57 -4.97 -4.56
C LEU A 267 6.65 -5.92 -3.35
N ASP A 268 6.60 -5.37 -2.13
CA ASP A 268 6.58 -6.12 -0.88
C ASP A 268 5.17 -6.61 -0.48
N HIS A 269 4.18 -6.35 -1.34
CA HIS A 269 2.75 -6.65 -1.16
C HIS A 269 2.08 -5.97 0.04
N ASP A 270 2.75 -4.99 0.66
CA ASP A 270 2.10 -4.14 1.64
C ASP A 270 1.20 -3.14 0.94
N PRO A 271 0.00 -2.88 1.49
CA PRO A 271 -0.84 -1.80 1.02
C PRO A 271 -0.15 -0.47 1.34
N LYS A 272 -0.02 0.42 0.35
CA LYS A 272 0.49 1.79 0.53
C LYS A 272 -0.62 2.77 0.16
N VAL A 273 -1.06 3.58 1.12
CA VAL A 273 -1.95 4.71 0.83
C VAL A 273 -1.09 5.82 0.22
N CYS A 274 -1.49 6.29 -0.96
CA CYS A 274 -0.70 7.25 -1.71
C CYS A 274 -1.58 8.03 -2.69
N LEU A 275 -1.01 9.07 -3.28
CA LEU A 275 -1.59 9.77 -4.42
C LEU A 275 -1.23 9.03 -5.70
N PHE A 276 -2.22 8.37 -6.30
CA PHE A 276 -2.05 7.75 -7.61
C PHE A 276 -1.94 8.86 -8.66
N ALA A 277 -0.83 8.88 -9.41
CA ALA A 277 -0.51 9.96 -10.34
C ALA A 277 0.34 9.42 -11.51
N PRO A 278 -0.21 8.53 -12.36
CA PRO A 278 0.55 7.92 -13.44
C PRO A 278 0.97 8.96 -14.48
N PRO A 279 2.23 8.94 -14.96
CA PRO A 279 2.70 9.86 -15.99
C PRO A 279 1.95 9.64 -17.31
N LEU A 280 1.82 10.71 -18.10
CA LEU A 280 1.09 10.70 -19.38
C LEU A 280 1.92 10.15 -20.56
N GLY A 281 3.24 10.04 -20.41
CA GLY A 281 4.16 9.59 -21.46
C GLY A 281 4.58 10.69 -22.44
N GLY A 282 5.63 10.43 -23.22
CA GLY A 282 6.16 11.38 -24.20
C GLY A 282 6.72 12.64 -23.53
N ALA A 283 6.41 13.81 -24.11
CA ALA A 283 6.82 15.11 -23.59
C ALA A 283 5.81 15.72 -22.60
N ALA A 284 4.63 15.11 -22.42
CA ALA A 284 3.60 15.63 -21.56
C ALA A 284 3.96 15.46 -20.07
N VAL A 285 3.62 16.46 -19.26
CA VAL A 285 3.83 16.45 -17.81
C VAL A 285 2.49 16.36 -17.12
N LEU A 286 2.35 15.43 -16.17
CA LEU A 286 1.25 15.47 -15.22
C LEU A 286 1.68 16.41 -14.09
N ARG A 287 0.96 17.51 -13.90
CA ARG A 287 1.22 18.51 -12.86
C ARG A 287 0.16 18.43 -11.78
N VAL A 288 0.59 18.30 -10.53
CA VAL A 288 -0.26 18.35 -9.34
C VAL A 288 0.17 19.55 -8.50
N ARG A 289 -0.71 20.53 -8.33
CA ARG A 289 -0.48 21.70 -7.47
C ARG A 289 -1.26 21.56 -6.17
N PHE A 290 -0.54 21.47 -5.06
CA PHE A 290 -1.09 21.56 -3.71
C PHE A 290 -1.04 23.00 -3.24
N ARG A 291 -2.20 23.56 -2.91
CA ARG A 291 -2.30 24.97 -2.50
C ARG A 291 -1.99 25.13 -1.03
N GLY A 292 -1.28 26.18 -0.64
CA GLY A 292 -1.11 26.58 0.77
C GLY A 292 -0.63 25.44 1.69
N VAL A 293 0.47 24.79 1.32
CA VAL A 293 1.16 23.76 2.11
C VAL A 293 2.04 24.45 3.14
N ARG A 294 1.96 24.04 4.42
CA ARG A 294 2.85 24.51 5.48
C ARG A 294 4.14 23.72 5.42
N PHE A 295 5.28 24.41 5.45
CA PHE A 295 6.59 23.77 5.40
C PHE A 295 7.29 23.81 6.75
N GLY A 296 7.99 22.70 7.03
CA GLY A 296 8.87 22.56 8.19
C GLY A 296 10.32 22.55 7.74
N ALA A 297 11.15 21.75 8.40
CA ALA A 297 12.56 21.61 8.05
C ALA A 297 12.81 20.60 6.93
N ALA A 298 11.86 19.70 6.65
CA ALA A 298 11.98 18.70 5.59
C ALA A 298 10.67 18.48 4.83
N LEU A 299 10.81 18.14 3.54
CA LEU A 299 9.79 17.50 2.71
C LEU A 299 10.20 16.05 2.53
N HIS A 300 9.44 15.14 3.11
CA HIS A 300 9.70 13.71 3.08
C HIS A 300 8.60 13.02 2.31
N GLY A 301 8.91 11.91 1.66
CA GLY A 301 7.88 11.08 1.07
C GLY A 301 8.41 9.75 0.57
N HIS A 302 7.52 9.00 -0.04
CA HIS A 302 7.83 7.76 -0.71
C HIS A 302 7.16 7.72 -2.07
N HIS A 303 7.73 6.91 -2.95
CA HIS A 303 7.13 6.64 -4.23
C HIS A 303 7.36 5.18 -4.66
N GLY A 304 6.55 4.75 -5.61
CA GLY A 304 6.65 3.42 -6.17
C GLY A 304 5.70 3.18 -7.33
N LEU A 305 5.83 1.99 -7.90
CA LEU A 305 4.91 1.47 -8.90
C LEU A 305 4.14 0.28 -8.33
N GLN A 306 3.04 -0.05 -8.99
CA GLN A 306 2.27 -1.23 -8.67
C GLN A 306 3.11 -2.51 -8.92
N ASN A 307 2.91 -3.54 -8.09
CA ASN A 307 3.75 -4.74 -8.04
C ASN A 307 4.03 -5.40 -9.40
N GLU A 308 3.09 -5.46 -10.34
CA GLU A 308 3.33 -6.07 -11.65
C GLU A 308 4.24 -5.21 -12.53
N ALA A 309 4.15 -3.89 -12.42
CA ALA A 309 5.08 -2.98 -13.08
C ALA A 309 6.49 -3.09 -12.49
N GLU A 310 6.60 -3.16 -11.16
CA GLU A 310 7.87 -3.36 -10.46
C GLU A 310 8.56 -4.68 -10.79
N ARG A 311 7.78 -5.78 -10.76
CA ARG A 311 8.29 -7.15 -10.88
C ARG A 311 8.84 -7.43 -12.27
N ASP A 312 8.12 -6.98 -13.30
CA ASP A 312 8.43 -7.35 -14.68
C ASP A 312 9.62 -6.55 -15.24
N LYS A 313 9.91 -5.37 -14.70
CA LYS A 313 11.07 -4.53 -15.05
C LYS A 313 11.19 -4.17 -16.53
N LEU A 314 10.06 -3.86 -17.15
CA LEU A 314 9.95 -3.64 -18.60
C LEU A 314 9.77 -2.18 -19.03
N GLY A 315 9.63 -1.22 -18.11
CA GLY A 315 9.38 0.17 -18.53
C GLY A 315 10.43 1.17 -18.08
N VAL A 316 10.16 2.42 -18.43
CA VAL A 316 11.10 3.52 -18.27
C VAL A 316 10.97 4.16 -16.88
N PRO A 317 12.03 4.84 -16.39
CA PRO A 317 11.96 5.55 -15.13
C PRO A 317 10.85 6.61 -15.09
N VAL A 318 10.29 6.83 -13.90
CA VAL A 318 9.37 7.93 -13.61
C VAL A 318 10.11 8.98 -12.79
N SER A 319 10.05 10.23 -13.22
CA SER A 319 10.64 11.37 -12.49
C SER A 319 9.56 12.18 -11.79
N LEU A 320 9.87 12.62 -10.57
CA LEU A 320 9.06 13.48 -9.73
C LEU A 320 9.89 14.72 -9.38
N ASP A 321 9.51 15.88 -9.93
CA ASP A 321 10.07 17.18 -9.57
C ASP A 321 9.13 17.88 -8.57
N LEU A 322 9.62 18.24 -7.39
CA LEU A 322 8.87 18.98 -6.37
C LEU A 322 9.37 20.44 -6.32
N ARG A 323 8.46 21.40 -6.50
CA ARG A 323 8.79 22.83 -6.68
C ARG A 323 7.85 23.74 -5.89
N THR A 324 8.35 24.88 -5.48
CA THR A 324 7.54 26.01 -4.99
C THR A 324 7.74 27.22 -5.90
N GLU A 325 7.11 28.34 -5.58
CA GLU A 325 7.39 29.63 -6.24
C GLU A 325 8.85 30.08 -6.08
N LEU A 326 9.55 29.61 -5.03
CA LEU A 326 10.95 29.94 -4.79
C LEU A 326 11.93 29.08 -5.61
N GLY A 327 11.45 28.00 -6.25
CA GLY A 327 12.27 27.14 -7.09
C GLY A 327 12.07 25.64 -6.83
N LEU A 328 13.05 24.85 -7.28
CA LEU A 328 13.07 23.40 -7.10
C LEU A 328 13.42 23.06 -5.66
N VAL A 329 12.54 22.31 -4.99
CA VAL A 329 12.78 21.75 -3.65
C VAL A 329 13.59 20.46 -3.77
N GLY A 330 13.21 19.58 -4.71
CA GLY A 330 13.90 18.30 -4.88
C GLY A 330 13.43 17.53 -6.10
N ARG A 331 14.19 16.48 -6.43
CA ARG A 331 13.89 15.55 -7.52
C ARG A 331 14.07 14.12 -7.03
N ALA A 332 13.07 13.28 -7.29
CA ALA A 332 13.14 11.84 -7.09
C ALA A 332 12.96 11.13 -8.45
N GLU A 333 13.63 9.99 -8.63
CA GLU A 333 13.47 9.14 -9.80
C GLU A 333 13.19 7.71 -9.34
N HIS A 334 12.15 7.10 -9.91
CA HIS A 334 11.75 5.74 -9.62
C HIS A 334 12.04 4.82 -10.80
N LYS A 335 12.68 3.68 -10.53
CA LYS A 335 12.98 2.63 -11.52
C LYS A 335 12.31 1.33 -11.11
N ASP A 336 12.01 0.49 -12.10
CA ASP A 336 11.43 -0.81 -11.83
C ASP A 336 12.32 -1.67 -10.93
N GLY A 337 11.71 -2.32 -9.95
CA GLY A 337 12.36 -3.19 -8.98
C GLY A 337 12.88 -2.47 -7.74
N MET A 338 12.67 -1.15 -7.62
CA MET A 338 13.02 -0.39 -6.41
C MET A 338 11.98 -0.59 -5.29
N GLY A 339 10.76 -1.01 -5.61
CA GLY A 339 9.70 -1.20 -4.61
C GLY A 339 9.16 0.13 -4.08
N TRP A 340 8.84 0.21 -2.79
CA TRP A 340 8.40 1.46 -2.16
C TRP A 340 9.61 2.19 -1.58
N THR A 341 10.08 3.24 -2.26
CA THR A 341 11.34 3.93 -1.94
C THR A 341 11.09 5.31 -1.36
N GLY A 342 11.81 5.65 -0.28
CA GLY A 342 11.74 6.95 0.36
C GLY A 342 12.62 8.02 -0.32
N PHE A 343 12.23 9.27 -0.16
CA PHE A 343 13.04 10.45 -0.47
C PHE A 343 12.87 11.49 0.64
N GLU A 344 13.90 12.32 0.83
CA GLU A 344 13.86 13.43 1.78
C GLU A 344 14.62 14.61 1.21
N PHE A 345 14.01 15.79 1.31
CA PHE A 345 14.59 17.06 0.89
C PHE A 345 14.56 18.05 2.06
N GLY A 346 15.71 18.59 2.42
CA GLY A 346 15.79 19.69 3.38
C GLY A 346 15.06 20.92 2.83
N THR A 347 14.28 21.58 3.68
CA THR A 347 13.52 22.80 3.34
C THR A 347 13.69 23.93 4.36
N PRO A 348 14.90 24.17 4.91
CA PRO A 348 15.10 25.17 5.97
C PRO A 348 14.68 26.59 5.54
N GLU A 349 14.82 26.95 4.27
CA GLU A 349 14.39 28.23 3.71
C GLU A 349 12.87 28.39 3.59
N LEU A 350 12.12 27.28 3.68
CA LEU A 350 10.65 27.25 3.69
C LEU A 350 10.07 27.05 5.09
N ALA A 351 10.90 26.74 6.10
CA ALA A 351 10.43 26.44 7.45
C ALA A 351 9.56 27.58 8.04
N GLY A 352 8.36 27.22 8.50
CA GLY A 352 7.36 28.15 9.03
C GLY A 352 6.58 28.93 7.97
N LYS A 353 6.89 28.76 6.68
CA LYS A 353 6.16 29.40 5.57
C LYS A 353 5.00 28.52 5.10
N THR A 354 4.04 29.18 4.46
CA THR A 354 2.95 28.53 3.72
C THR A 354 3.03 28.98 2.27
N THR A 355 3.18 28.04 1.34
CA THR A 355 3.24 28.32 -0.10
C THR A 355 2.67 27.13 -0.88
N ASP A 356 2.49 27.29 -2.20
CA ASP A 356 2.05 26.21 -3.06
C ASP A 356 3.21 25.24 -3.35
N LEU A 357 2.91 23.94 -3.36
CA LEU A 357 3.82 22.89 -3.78
C LEU A 357 3.33 22.31 -5.11
N ILE A 358 4.22 22.25 -6.09
CA ILE A 358 3.96 21.69 -7.42
C ILE A 358 4.77 20.40 -7.57
N ALA A 359 4.08 19.30 -7.84
CA ALA A 359 4.65 18.04 -8.25
C ALA A 359 4.48 17.87 -9.76
N ASP A 360 5.60 17.85 -10.50
CA ASP A 360 5.63 17.55 -11.93
C ASP A 360 6.10 16.10 -12.12
N ILE A 361 5.22 15.25 -12.66
CA ILE A 361 5.47 13.82 -12.90
C ILE A 361 5.67 13.57 -14.39
N ARG A 362 6.79 12.91 -14.75
CA ARG A 362 7.16 12.63 -16.16
C ARG A 362 7.68 11.22 -16.34
N ALA A 363 7.44 10.66 -17.52
CA ALA A 363 8.11 9.46 -18.02
C ALA A 363 8.12 9.51 -19.56
N ALA A 364 9.16 8.97 -20.19
CA ALA A 364 9.24 8.92 -21.65
C ALA A 364 8.10 8.09 -22.28
N ASN A 365 7.55 7.12 -21.52
CA ASN A 365 6.46 6.26 -21.92
C ASN A 365 5.56 5.97 -20.70
N ALA A 366 4.23 6.09 -20.85
CA ALA A 366 3.26 5.82 -19.80
C ALA A 366 2.97 4.33 -19.57
N ASN A 367 3.40 3.46 -20.48
CA ASN A 367 3.09 2.04 -20.44
C ASN A 367 3.58 1.40 -19.13
N ARG A 368 2.64 0.76 -18.42
CA ARG A 368 2.86 0.11 -17.12
C ARG A 368 3.44 1.04 -16.05
N ARG A 369 3.16 2.35 -16.13
CA ARG A 369 3.59 3.33 -15.12
C ARG A 369 2.46 3.62 -14.14
N HIS A 370 1.99 2.60 -13.43
CA HIS A 370 1.01 2.76 -12.33
C HIS A 370 1.69 3.41 -11.11
N TYR A 371 2.10 4.67 -11.29
CA TYR A 371 2.93 5.42 -10.36
C TYR A 371 2.10 6.03 -9.24
N CYS A 372 2.62 5.91 -8.03
CA CYS A 372 2.05 6.49 -6.84
C CYS A 372 3.16 7.14 -6.02
N PHE A 373 2.82 8.23 -5.33
CA PHE A 373 3.69 8.81 -4.32
C PHE A 373 2.87 9.34 -3.16
N GLU A 374 3.51 9.44 -2.01
CA GLU A 374 3.01 10.21 -0.88
C GLU A 374 4.12 11.15 -0.43
N ALA A 375 3.74 12.26 0.19
CA ALA A 375 4.71 13.12 0.83
C ALA A 375 4.04 13.89 1.96
N ASP A 376 4.86 14.27 2.93
CA ASP A 376 4.49 15.12 4.02
C ASP A 376 5.59 16.14 4.33
N THR A 377 5.21 17.25 4.95
CA THR A 377 6.16 18.24 5.47
C THR A 377 6.35 18.02 6.96
N ARG A 378 7.61 18.08 7.41
CA ARG A 378 8.03 17.66 8.75
C ARG A 378 8.72 18.77 9.51
N GLU A 379 8.36 18.92 10.78
CA GLU A 379 9.26 19.55 11.75
C GLU A 379 10.26 18.51 12.24
N VAL A 380 11.54 18.85 12.24
CA VAL A 380 12.52 18.08 13.01
C VAL A 380 12.35 18.51 14.46
N ILE A 381 11.86 17.61 15.31
CA ILE A 381 11.87 17.82 16.76
C ILE A 381 13.32 17.58 17.20
N PRO A 382 14.02 18.60 17.71
CA PRO A 382 15.44 18.50 18.07
C PRO A 382 15.71 17.57 19.24
#